data_AF-A0A958MG03-F1
#
_entry.id   AF-A0A958MG03-F1
#
_cell.length_a   1.000
_cell.length_b   1.000
_cell.length_c   1.000
_cell.angle_alpha   90.00
_cell.angle_beta   90.00
_cell.angle_gamma   90.00
#
_symmetry.space_group_name_H-M   'P 1'
#
loop_
_entity.id
_entity.type
_entity.pdbx_description
1 polymer ?
#
loop_
_entity_poly.entity_id
_entity_poly.type
_entity_poly.pdbx_seq_one_letter_code
_entity_poly.pdbx_strand_id
1 'polypeptide(L)'
;MATTFSWQHPGRESLKLELEMNGDSITDVKMKARGCLSFLLFSQKMKASLKGPAQNLDLPHGHSHSELIWKEMIQRIQNQWKDPINHKELCHCRQVDADVVDRAVVYGAHTVEDIRKRTSANTGCATCLPDVQKVLKNRLA
;
A
#
# COMPACT_ATOMS: atom_id res chain seq x y z
N MET A 1 17.98 -14.22 16.95
CA MET A 1 17.65 -14.84 15.65
C MET A 1 17.34 -13.69 14.70
N ALA A 2 18.05 -13.59 13.57
CA ALA A 2 17.79 -12.54 12.61
C ALA A 2 16.56 -12.93 11.78
N THR A 3 15.52 -12.10 11.80
CA THR A 3 14.29 -12.32 11.03
C THR A 3 14.38 -11.50 9.75
N THR A 4 14.26 -12.16 8.61
CA THR A 4 14.19 -11.46 7.31
C THR A 4 12.74 -11.23 6.93
N PHE A 5 12.37 -9.96 6.74
CA PHE A 5 11.06 -9.57 6.20
C PHE A 5 11.22 -9.13 4.75
N SER A 6 10.46 -9.73 3.84
CA SER A 6 10.47 -9.36 2.42
C SER A 6 9.08 -8.96 1.96
N TRP A 7 8.95 -7.78 1.37
CA TRP A 7 7.70 -7.28 0.82
C TRP A 7 7.91 -6.62 -0.52
N GLN A 8 6.90 -6.70 -1.39
CA GLN A 8 6.92 -6.03 -2.69
C GLN A 8 5.56 -5.44 -3.04
N HIS A 9 5.57 -4.21 -3.55
CA HIS A 9 4.44 -3.58 -4.21
C HIS A 9 4.56 -3.73 -5.73
N PRO A 10 3.64 -4.44 -6.40
CA PRO A 10 3.61 -4.54 -7.85
C PRO A 10 2.89 -3.35 -8.50
N GLY A 11 3.45 -2.76 -9.56
CA GLY A 11 2.81 -1.65 -10.27
C GLY A 11 3.74 -0.87 -11.20
N ARG A 12 3.24 0.27 -11.70
CA ARG A 12 4.07 1.26 -12.43
C ARG A 12 5.19 1.79 -11.54
N GLU A 13 4.88 1.92 -10.25
CA GLU A 13 5.85 2.17 -9.20
C GLU A 13 6.00 0.87 -8.41
N SER A 14 7.16 0.23 -8.57
CA SER A 14 7.46 -1.01 -7.88
C SER A 14 8.41 -0.74 -6.73
N LEU A 15 8.03 -1.14 -5.52
CA LEU A 15 8.89 -1.10 -4.35
C LEU A 15 9.13 -2.52 -3.88
N LYS A 16 10.39 -2.96 -3.86
CA LYS A 16 10.78 -4.20 -3.18
C LYS A 16 11.63 -3.83 -1.98
N LEU A 17 11.27 -4.37 -0.82
CA LEU A 17 11.92 -4.10 0.45
C LEU A 17 12.25 -5.43 1.14
N GLU A 18 13.49 -5.55 1.57
CA GLU A 18 14.04 -6.68 2.29
C GLU A 18 14.71 -6.11 3.55
N LEU A 19 14.18 -6.46 4.72
CA LEU A 19 14.64 -6.01 6.03
C LEU A 19 15.28 -7.17 6.76
N GLU A 20 16.39 -6.90 7.42
CA GLU A 20 17.01 -7.81 8.38
C GLU A 20 16.77 -7.22 9.77
N MET A 21 16.03 -7.95 10.62
CA MET A 21 15.67 -7.52 11.97
C MET A 21 16.39 -8.39 13.00
N ASN A 22 16.89 -7.77 14.07
CA ASN A 22 17.43 -8.44 15.24
C ASN A 22 16.55 -8.10 16.45
N GLY A 23 15.58 -8.97 16.75
CA GLY A 23 14.49 -8.65 17.68
C GLY A 23 13.55 -7.60 17.07
N ASP A 24 13.31 -6.50 17.79
CA ASP A 24 12.45 -5.38 17.36
C ASP A 24 13.19 -4.30 16.54
N SER A 25 14.50 -4.45 16.34
CA SER A 25 15.33 -3.44 15.67
C SER A 25 15.74 -3.86 14.27
N ILE A 26 15.51 -2.98 13.30
CA ILE A 26 15.90 -3.17 11.89
C ILE A 26 17.40 -2.83 11.76
N THR A 27 18.22 -3.84 11.44
CA THR A 27 19.68 -3.70 11.31
C THR A 27 20.12 -3.42 9.88
N ASP A 28 19.52 -4.10 8.90
CA ASP A 28 19.82 -3.88 7.48
C ASP A 28 18.55 -3.70 6.65
N VAL A 29 18.65 -2.88 5.60
CA VAL A 29 17.53 -2.55 4.71
C VAL A 29 18.03 -2.57 3.27
N LYS A 30 17.56 -3.54 2.50
CA LYS A 30 17.73 -3.62 1.05
C LYS A 30 16.43 -3.18 0.40
N MET A 31 16.50 -2.12 -0.40
CA MET A 31 15.35 -1.54 -1.06
C MET A 31 15.64 -1.37 -2.53
N LYS A 32 14.72 -1.82 -3.39
CA LYS A 32 14.71 -1.58 -4.83
C LYS A 32 13.41 -0.86 -5.18
N ALA A 33 13.51 0.44 -5.43
CA ALA A 33 12.41 1.26 -5.91
C ALA A 33 12.57 1.47 -7.43
N ARG A 34 11.47 1.39 -8.18
CA ARG A 34 11.36 1.85 -9.57
C ARG A 34 10.09 2.67 -9.69
N GLY A 35 10.17 3.84 -10.31
CA GLY A 35 9.03 4.74 -10.40
C GLY A 35 9.46 6.13 -10.86
N CYS A 36 8.60 7.12 -10.59
CA CYS A 36 8.93 8.51 -10.89
C CYS A 36 10.04 9.06 -9.97
N LEU A 37 10.67 10.17 -10.36
CA LEU A 37 11.76 10.78 -9.58
C LEU A 37 11.32 11.13 -8.16
N SER A 38 10.11 11.69 -8.00
CA SER A 38 9.54 12.02 -6.69
C SER A 38 9.44 10.80 -5.78
N PHE A 39 8.99 9.67 -6.32
CA PHE A 39 8.88 8.39 -5.61
C PHE A 39 10.26 7.84 -5.21
N LEU A 40 11.24 7.92 -6.10
CA LEU A 40 12.62 7.48 -5.81
C LEU A 40 13.27 8.31 -4.69
N LEU A 41 13.13 9.63 -4.75
CA LEU A 41 13.66 10.54 -3.72
C LEU A 41 12.98 10.32 -2.37
N PHE A 42 11.64 10.19 -2.37
CA PHE A 42 10.87 9.90 -1.17
C PHE A 42 11.30 8.56 -0.55
N SER A 43 11.43 7.52 -1.38
CA SER A 43 11.84 6.19 -0.91
C SER A 43 13.24 6.17 -0.29
N GLN A 44 14.19 6.91 -0.86
CA GLN A 44 15.53 7.04 -0.27
C GLN A 44 15.49 7.74 1.09
N LYS A 45 14.71 8.82 1.20
CA LYS A 45 14.53 9.56 2.45
C LYS A 45 13.93 8.65 3.53
N MET A 46 12.87 7.90 3.20
CA MET A 46 12.23 6.98 4.12
C MET A 46 13.15 5.81 4.52
N LYS A 47 13.98 5.30 3.60
CA LYS A 47 14.99 4.28 3.90
C LYS A 47 15.98 4.73 4.97
N ALA A 48 16.37 6.01 4.99
CA ALA A 48 17.26 6.52 6.02
C ALA A 48 16.61 6.49 7.41
N SER A 49 15.30 6.73 7.49
CA SER A 49 14.50 6.69 8.71
C SER A 49 14.09 5.27 9.15
N LEU A 50 14.26 4.26 8.31
CA LEU A 50 13.91 2.86 8.65
C LEU A 50 14.86 2.19 9.65
N LYS A 51 16.07 2.72 9.84
CA LYS A 51 17.04 2.13 10.77
C LYS A 51 16.65 2.48 12.20
N GLY A 52 16.34 1.46 13.00
CA GLY A 52 15.93 1.64 14.39
C GLY A 52 14.83 0.66 14.82
N PRO A 53 14.12 0.96 15.92
CA PRO A 53 13.01 0.14 16.38
C PRO A 53 11.82 0.22 15.41
N ALA A 54 11.35 -0.93 14.94
CA ALA A 54 10.23 -1.05 14.00
C ALA A 54 8.95 -0.34 14.46
N GLN A 55 8.75 -0.24 15.78
CA GLN A 55 7.56 0.37 16.37
C GLN A 55 7.58 1.90 16.40
N ASN A 56 8.75 2.54 16.22
CA ASN A 56 8.88 4.00 16.32
C ASN A 56 9.00 4.69 14.95
N LEU A 57 8.59 4.00 13.88
CA LEU A 57 8.60 4.55 12.53
C LEU A 57 7.43 5.52 12.35
N ASP A 58 7.74 6.77 12.01
CA ASP A 58 6.75 7.78 11.65
C ASP A 58 5.96 7.36 10.40
N LEU A 59 4.64 7.35 10.54
CA LEU A 59 3.71 7.09 9.44
C LEU A 59 3.57 8.37 8.59
N PRO A 60 3.74 8.29 7.26
CA PRO A 60 3.45 9.43 6.40
C PRO A 60 1.94 9.72 6.41
N HIS A 61 1.57 10.98 6.63
CA HIS A 61 0.18 11.41 6.75
C HIS A 61 -0.44 11.90 5.43
N GLY A 62 0.33 12.04 4.35
CA GLY A 62 -0.22 12.49 3.08
C GLY A 62 -0.87 11.39 2.27
N HIS A 63 -1.60 11.81 1.25
CA HIS A 63 -2.42 10.95 0.39
C HIS A 63 -1.74 10.69 -0.97
N SER A 64 -0.43 10.94 -1.08
CA SER A 64 0.30 10.66 -2.30
C SER A 64 0.50 9.15 -2.47
N HIS A 65 0.59 8.68 -3.71
CA HIS A 65 0.92 7.28 -4.03
C HIS A 65 2.14 6.76 -3.25
N SER A 66 3.19 7.59 -3.16
CA SER A 66 4.41 7.27 -2.42
C SER A 66 4.11 7.04 -0.93
N GLU A 67 3.32 7.93 -0.33
CA GLU A 67 3.01 7.92 1.09
C GLU A 67 2.11 6.74 1.46
N LEU A 68 1.10 6.43 0.65
CA LEU A 68 0.21 5.29 0.87
C LEU A 68 0.94 3.95 0.79
N ILE A 69 1.89 3.80 -0.16
CA ILE A 69 2.75 2.61 -0.28
C ILE A 69 3.63 2.47 0.97
N TRP A 70 4.25 3.57 1.41
CA TRP A 70 5.10 3.56 2.60
C TRP A 70 4.32 3.33 3.89
N LYS A 71 3.12 3.90 4.02
CA LYS A 71 2.21 3.67 5.15
C LYS A 71 1.82 2.20 5.26
N GLU A 72 1.43 1.57 4.15
CA GLU A 72 1.15 0.13 4.11
C GLU A 72 2.34 -0.68 4.60
N MET A 73 3.52 -0.38 4.07
CA MET A 73 4.74 -1.09 4.41
C MET A 73 5.08 -0.95 5.91
N ILE A 74 5.00 0.25 6.47
CA ILE A 74 5.24 0.50 7.91
C ILE A 74 4.20 -0.24 8.75
N GLN A 75 2.92 -0.17 8.40
CA GLN A 75 1.87 -0.90 9.11
C GLN A 75 2.06 -2.42 9.05
N ARG A 76 2.56 -2.96 7.94
CA ARG A 76 2.90 -4.40 7.83
C ARG A 76 4.05 -4.77 8.75
N ILE A 77 5.10 -3.93 8.82
CA ILE A 77 6.24 -4.12 9.73
C ILE A 77 5.77 -4.07 11.20
N GLN A 78 4.86 -3.14 11.53
CA GLN A 78 4.27 -2.99 12.86
C GLN A 78 3.18 -4.03 13.16
N ASN A 79 2.89 -4.94 12.23
CA ASN A 79 1.79 -5.92 12.32
C ASN A 79 0.41 -5.28 12.60
N GLN A 80 0.23 -4.02 12.19
CA GLN A 80 -0.99 -3.22 12.31
C GLN A 80 -1.81 -3.17 11.00
N TRP A 81 -1.26 -3.67 9.89
CA TRP A 81 -1.96 -3.68 8.61
C TRP A 81 -3.21 -4.57 8.67
N LYS A 82 -4.37 -3.98 8.39
CA LYS A 82 -5.65 -4.69 8.27
C LYS A 82 -6.10 -4.66 6.82
N ASP A 83 -6.10 -5.81 6.17
CA ASP A 83 -6.67 -5.95 4.83
C ASP A 83 -8.18 -5.66 4.87
N PRO A 84 -8.66 -4.69 4.08
CA PRO A 84 -10.06 -4.29 4.12
C PRO A 84 -10.98 -5.38 3.53
N ILE A 85 -10.45 -6.16 2.60
CA ILE A 85 -11.20 -7.13 1.80
C ILE A 85 -10.50 -8.50 1.89
N ASN A 86 -11.26 -9.54 2.24
CA ASN A 86 -10.75 -10.91 2.38
C ASN A 86 -11.03 -11.79 1.14
N HIS A 87 -11.50 -11.20 0.05
CA HIS A 87 -11.83 -11.91 -1.18
C HIS A 87 -11.08 -11.29 -2.36
N LYS A 88 -10.63 -12.12 -3.30
CA LYS A 88 -9.87 -11.65 -4.47
C LYS A 88 -10.75 -10.81 -5.41
N GLU A 89 -11.97 -11.27 -5.69
CA GLU A 89 -12.91 -10.61 -6.59
C GLU A 89 -13.75 -9.58 -5.83
N LEU A 90 -13.60 -8.28 -6.12
CA LEU A 90 -14.37 -7.22 -5.47
C LEU A 90 -15.68 -6.92 -6.22
N CYS A 91 -15.63 -6.88 -7.56
CA CYS A 91 -16.79 -6.58 -8.39
C CYS A 91 -17.11 -7.76 -9.30
N HIS A 92 -18.09 -8.56 -8.91
CA HIS A 92 -18.53 -9.72 -9.69
C HIS A 92 -19.00 -9.35 -11.11
N CYS A 93 -19.93 -8.40 -11.24
CA CYS A 93 -20.54 -8.05 -12.53
C CYS A 93 -19.56 -7.45 -13.57
N ARG A 94 -18.40 -6.95 -13.13
CA ARG A 94 -17.35 -6.38 -13.99
C ARG A 94 -16.05 -7.17 -13.91
N GLN A 95 -16.03 -8.29 -13.17
CA GLN A 95 -14.87 -9.14 -12.94
C GLN A 95 -13.63 -8.33 -12.51
N VAL A 96 -13.82 -7.42 -11.54
CA VAL A 96 -12.74 -6.58 -11.02
C VAL A 96 -12.26 -7.11 -9.68
N ASP A 97 -10.96 -7.37 -9.58
CA ASP A 97 -10.32 -7.81 -8.34
C ASP A 97 -10.13 -6.65 -7.35
N ALA A 98 -10.11 -6.98 -6.05
CA ALA A 98 -9.88 -6.04 -4.96
C ALA A 98 -8.53 -5.31 -5.10
N ASP A 99 -7.50 -6.02 -5.54
CA ASP A 99 -6.15 -5.46 -5.79
C ASP A 99 -6.14 -4.39 -6.89
N VAL A 100 -7.03 -4.48 -7.89
CA VAL A 100 -7.13 -3.46 -8.94
C VAL A 100 -7.72 -2.16 -8.37
N VAL A 101 -8.74 -2.28 -7.51
CA VAL A 101 -9.35 -1.14 -6.82
C VAL A 101 -8.38 -0.52 -5.83
N ASP A 102 -7.72 -1.35 -5.04
CA ASP A 102 -6.71 -0.93 -4.07
C ASP A 102 -5.57 -0.14 -4.73
N ARG A 103 -4.99 -0.68 -5.82
CA ARG A 103 -4.00 0.03 -6.63
C ARG A 103 -4.55 1.35 -7.16
N ALA A 104 -5.77 1.37 -7.66
CA ALA A 104 -6.36 2.62 -8.16
C ALA A 104 -6.40 3.70 -7.07
N VAL A 105 -6.76 3.34 -5.82
CA VAL A 105 -6.73 4.26 -4.67
C VAL A 105 -5.31 4.77 -4.42
N VAL A 106 -4.32 3.86 -4.37
CA VAL A 106 -2.91 4.24 -4.19
C VAL A 106 -2.46 5.24 -5.26
N TYR A 107 -2.84 5.05 -6.51
CA TYR A 107 -2.48 5.96 -7.60
C TYR A 107 -3.36 7.23 -7.69
N GLY A 108 -4.15 7.55 -6.67
CA GLY A 108 -4.88 8.82 -6.55
C GLY A 108 -6.39 8.75 -6.79
N ALA A 109 -7.00 7.57 -6.92
CA ALA A 109 -8.45 7.44 -6.97
C ALA A 109 -9.06 7.51 -5.57
N HIS A 110 -9.23 8.72 -5.04
CA HIS A 110 -9.70 8.93 -3.66
C HIS A 110 -11.23 9.05 -3.54
N THR A 111 -11.96 8.89 -4.65
CA THR A 111 -13.42 8.93 -4.67
C THR A 111 -13.98 7.70 -5.37
N VAL A 112 -15.23 7.35 -5.06
CA VAL A 112 -15.95 6.26 -5.76
C VAL A 112 -16.04 6.56 -7.26
N GLU A 113 -16.20 7.82 -7.65
CA GLU A 113 -16.23 8.21 -9.07
C GLU A 113 -14.89 7.99 -9.77
N ASP A 114 -13.78 8.33 -9.13
CA ASP A 114 -12.45 8.05 -9.68
C ASP A 114 -12.21 6.54 -9.82
N ILE A 115 -12.63 5.75 -8.83
CA ILE A 115 -12.55 4.30 -8.90
C ILE A 115 -13.36 3.76 -10.07
N ARG A 116 -14.60 4.21 -10.24
CA ARG A 116 -15.45 3.85 -11.38
C ARG A 116 -14.76 4.16 -12.72
N LYS A 117 -14.16 5.34 -12.84
CA LYS A 117 -13.45 5.76 -14.07
C LYS A 117 -12.20 4.92 -14.35
N ARG A 118 -11.45 4.54 -13.31
CA ARG A 118 -10.16 3.85 -13.46
C ARG A 118 -10.27 2.32 -13.54
N THR A 119 -11.22 1.73 -12.83
CA THR A 119 -11.31 0.25 -12.70
C THR A 119 -12.59 -0.31 -13.28
N SER A 120 -13.56 0.53 -13.66
CA SER A 120 -14.91 0.13 -14.03
C SER A 120 -15.70 -0.57 -12.91
N ALA A 121 -15.14 -0.77 -11.71
CA ALA A 121 -15.88 -1.31 -10.58
C ALA A 121 -17.09 -0.41 -10.27
N ASN A 122 -18.20 -1.01 -9.85
CA ASN A 122 -19.41 -0.28 -9.45
C ASN A 122 -20.12 0.53 -10.56
N THR A 123 -19.89 0.20 -11.84
CA THR A 123 -20.57 0.84 -12.99
C THR A 123 -21.66 -0.04 -13.63
N GLY A 124 -22.02 -1.16 -12.98
CA GLY A 124 -23.06 -2.11 -13.42
C GLY A 124 -24.14 -2.28 -12.34
N CYS A 125 -24.12 -3.42 -11.64
CA CYS A 125 -25.16 -3.79 -10.66
C CYS A 125 -25.07 -3.07 -9.29
N ALA A 126 -24.05 -2.24 -9.08
CA ALA A 126 -23.77 -1.48 -7.86
C ALA A 126 -23.55 -2.27 -6.54
N THR A 127 -23.66 -3.61 -6.53
CA THR A 127 -23.55 -4.46 -5.31
C THR A 127 -22.23 -4.30 -4.56
N CYS A 128 -21.12 -4.10 -5.27
CA CYS A 128 -19.77 -3.94 -4.70
C CYS A 128 -19.49 -2.55 -4.08
N LEU A 129 -20.46 -1.64 -4.04
CA LEU A 129 -20.26 -0.29 -3.49
C LEU A 129 -19.71 -0.28 -2.06
N PRO A 130 -20.24 -1.11 -1.12
CA PRO A 130 -19.76 -1.13 0.26
C PRO A 130 -18.28 -1.54 0.35
N ASP A 131 -17.86 -2.52 -0.46
CA ASP A 131 -16.48 -2.99 -0.50
C ASP A 131 -15.54 -1.93 -1.06
N VAL A 132 -15.93 -1.22 -2.14
CA VAL A 132 -15.16 -0.08 -2.67
C VAL A 132 -14.98 1.00 -1.59
N GLN A 133 -16.04 1.36 -0.88
CA GLN A 133 -15.96 2.35 0.19
C GLN A 133 -15.06 1.89 1.34
N LYS A 134 -15.06 0.59 1.65
CA LYS A 134 -14.20 0.01 2.69
C LYS A 134 -12.72 0.11 2.31
N VAL A 135 -12.35 -0.16 1.06
CA VAL A 135 -10.98 0.01 0.56
C VAL A 135 -10.54 1.48 0.65
N LEU A 136 -11.39 2.40 0.18
CA LEU A 136 -11.14 3.84 0.25
C LEU A 136 -10.90 4.30 1.70
N LYS A 137 -11.80 3.93 2.60
CA LYS A 137 -11.69 4.27 4.02
C LYS A 137 -10.41 3.70 4.62
N ASN A 138 -10.04 2.46 4.32
CA ASN A 138 -8.84 1.85 4.89
C ASN A 138 -7.55 2.54 4.45
N ARG A 139 -7.45 2.93 3.17
CA ARG A 139 -6.26 3.61 2.64
C ARG A 139 -6.16 5.07 3.09
N LEU A 140 -7.29 5.76 3.19
CA LEU A 140 -7.37 7.18 3.49
C LEU A 140 -7.65 7.51 4.98
N ALA A 141 -7.83 6.50 5.84
CA ALA A 141 -8.06 6.67 7.29
C ALA A 141 -6.81 7.07 8.06
#